data_AF-A0A8S3D2X3-F1
#
_entry.id   AF-A0A8S3D2X3-F1
#
_cell.length_a   1.000
_cell.length_b   1.000
_cell.length_c   1.000
_cell.angle_alpha   90.00
_cell.angle_beta   90.00
_cell.angle_gamma   90.00
#
_symmetry.space_group_name_H-M   'P 1'
#
loop_
_entity.id
_entity.type
_entity.pdbx_description
1 polymer ?
#
loop_
_entity_poly.entity_id
_entity_poly.type
_entity_poly.pdbx_seq_one_letter_code
_entity_poly.pdbx_strand_id
1 'polypeptide(L)' 'ASLPVTFRCLEETLKLDRRVTRFVLPIGATVNMDGTALYEAVAPVFLAQLIGIKLGIGQ' A
#
# COMPACT_ATOMS: atom_id res chain seq x y z
N ALA A 1 6.54 -11.12 -0.51
CA ALA A 1 7.76 -11.68 0.13
C ALA A 1 8.14 -11.03 1.47
N SER A 2 7.46 -9.97 1.95
CA SER A 2 7.77 -9.29 3.22
C SER A 2 6.98 -9.80 4.43
N LEU A 3 5.82 -10.44 4.20
CA LEU A 3 4.87 -10.81 5.26
C LEU A 3 5.49 -11.62 6.43
N PRO A 4 6.36 -12.64 6.21
CA PRO A 4 7.00 -13.36 7.31
C PRO A 4 7.93 -12.48 8.16
N VAL A 5 8.59 -11.48 7.56
CA VAL A 5 9.45 -10.54 8.27
C VAL A 5 8.59 -9.62 9.15
N THR A 6 7.47 -9.14 8.61
CA THR A 6 6.52 -8.30 9.34
C THR A 6 5.93 -9.02 10.55
N PHE A 7 5.58 -10.31 10.41
CA PHE A 7 5.14 -11.14 11.54
C PHE A 7 6.17 -11.17 12.67
N ARG A 8 7.45 -11.42 12.36
CA ARG A 8 8.52 -11.43 13.39
C ARG A 8 8.66 -10.08 14.06
N CYS A 9 8.68 -8.98 13.31
CA CYS A 9 8.79 -7.64 13.90
C CYS A 9 7.61 -7.33 14.85
N LEU A 10 6.37 -7.65 14.46
CA LEU A 10 5.21 -7.35 15.29
C LEU A 10 5.11 -8.26 16.52
N GLU A 11 5.38 -9.56 16.39
CA GLU A 11 5.23 -10.54 17.49
C GLU A 11 6.47 -10.60 18.40
N GLU A 12 7.68 -10.57 17.84
CA GLU A 12 8.92 -10.76 18.60
C GLU A 12 9.53 -9.45 19.09
N THR A 13 9.46 -8.38 18.29
CA THR A 13 10.02 -7.06 18.67
C THR A 13 8.99 -6.20 19.39
N LEU A 14 7.79 -6.05 18.82
CA LEU A 14 6.73 -5.20 19.39
C LEU A 14 5.80 -5.94 20.36
N LYS A 15 5.97 -7.26 20.52
CA LYS A 15 5.23 -8.11 21.47
C LYS A 15 3.70 -8.01 21.34
N LEU A 16 3.20 -7.81 20.12
CA LEU A 16 1.75 -7.76 19.84
C LEU A 16 1.09 -9.14 19.96
N ASP A 17 -0.19 -9.16 20.31
CA ASP A 17 -0.97 -10.41 20.43
C ASP A 17 -1.06 -11.11 19.07
N ARG A 18 -0.60 -12.36 19.06
CA ARG A 18 -0.52 -13.23 17.90
C ARG A 18 -1.88 -13.50 17.23
N ARG A 19 -2.99 -13.38 17.96
CA ARG A 19 -4.35 -13.49 17.41
C ARG A 19 -4.69 -12.29 16.53
N VAL A 20 -4.27 -11.09 16.93
CA VAL A 20 -4.51 -9.85 16.16
C VAL A 20 -3.63 -9.83 14.92
N THR A 21 -2.33 -10.08 15.06
CA THR A 21 -1.39 -10.06 13.92
C THR A 21 -1.77 -11.08 12.86
N ARG A 22 -2.14 -12.31 13.25
CA ARG A 22 -2.51 -13.39 12.32
C ARG A 22 -3.85 -13.17 11.62
N PHE A 23 -4.71 -12.33 12.14
CA PHE A 23 -5.95 -11.94 11.47
C PHE A 23 -5.72 -10.75 10.53
N VAL A 24 -5.09 -9.69 11.03
CA VAL A 24 -4.99 -8.41 10.32
C VAL A 24 -3.93 -8.42 9.22
N LEU A 25 -2.74 -8.97 9.48
CA LEU A 25 -1.62 -8.88 8.51
C LEU A 25 -1.91 -9.56 7.16
N PRO A 26 -2.52 -10.77 7.10
CA PRO A 26 -2.84 -11.38 5.81
C PRO A 26 -3.87 -10.59 5.01
N ILE A 27 -4.90 -10.05 5.67
CA ILE A 27 -5.92 -9.23 5.03
C ILE A 27 -5.30 -7.92 4.54
N GLY A 28 -4.53 -7.25 5.40
CA GLY A 28 -3.85 -6.01 5.07
C GLY A 28 -2.86 -6.16 3.93
N ALA A 29 -2.13 -7.27 3.85
CA ALA A 29 -1.18 -7.51 2.76
C ALA A 29 -1.83 -7.61 1.37
N THR A 30 -3.12 -7.92 1.29
CA THR A 30 -3.86 -7.98 0.03
C THR A 30 -4.70 -6.73 -0.21
N VAL A 31 -5.33 -6.19 0.83
CA VAL A 31 -6.29 -5.08 0.69
C VAL A 31 -5.61 -3.71 0.79
N ASN A 32 -4.55 -3.59 1.59
CA ASN A 32 -3.82 -2.34 1.73
C ASN A 32 -2.88 -2.13 0.55
N MET A 33 -3.45 -1.64 -0.54
CA MET A 33 -2.75 -1.25 -1.75
C MET A 33 -2.62 0.28 -1.87
N ASP A 34 -2.39 0.99 -0.76
CA ASP A 34 -2.20 2.45 -0.77
C ASP A 34 -1.08 2.89 -1.72
N GLY A 35 0.01 2.12 -1.80
CA GLY A 35 1.10 2.36 -2.75
C GLY A 35 0.67 2.25 -4.21
N THR A 36 -0.21 1.28 -4.52
CA THR A 36 -0.79 1.14 -5.86
C THR A 36 -1.72 2.31 -6.17
N ALA A 37 -2.58 2.71 -5.22
CA ALA A 37 -3.47 3.85 -5.39
C ALA A 37 -2.69 5.15 -5.63
N LEU A 38 -1.60 5.38 -4.89
CA LEU A 38 -0.72 6.53 -5.11
C LEU A 38 -0.04 6.46 -6.49
N TYR A 39 0.43 5.28 -6.90
CA TYR A 39 1.03 5.10 -8.22
C TYR A 39 0.03 5.38 -9.34
N GLU A 40 -1.17 4.82 -9.25
CA GLU A 40 -2.26 5.00 -10.21
C GLU A 40 -2.81 6.44 -10.21
N ALA A 41 -2.73 7.17 -9.10
CA ALA A 41 -3.09 8.58 -9.08
C ALA A 41 -2.03 9.47 -9.75
N VAL A 42 -0.75 9.20 -9.53
CA VAL A 42 0.35 10.07 -9.99
C VAL A 42 0.78 9.75 -11.42
N ALA A 43 0.83 8.48 -11.81
CA ALA A 43 1.34 8.07 -13.12
C ALA A 43 0.54 8.66 -14.31
N PRO A 44 -0.81 8.70 -14.31
CA PRO A 44 -1.59 9.32 -15.38
C PRO A 44 -1.40 10.83 -15.46
N VAL A 45 -1.29 11.50 -14.31
CA VAL A 45 -1.02 12.95 -14.26
C VAL A 45 0.35 13.25 -14.88
N PHE A 46 1.37 12.48 -14.51
CA PHE A 46 2.70 12.57 -15.09
C PHE A 46 2.67 12.33 -16.62
N LEU A 47 1.97 11.29 -17.07
CA LEU A 47 1.85 10.99 -18.49
C LEU A 47 1.15 12.11 -19.26
N ALA A 48 0.05 12.64 -18.73
CA ALA A 48 -0.69 13.75 -19.32
C ALA A 48 0.20 14.99 -19.50
N GLN A 49 1.00 15.32 -18.48
CA GLN A 49 1.99 16.41 -18.56
C GLN A 49 3.07 16.14 -19.62
N LEU A 50 3.55 14.90 -19.73
CA LEU A 50 4.58 14.51 -20.70
C LEU A 50 4.12 14.70 -22.16
N ILE A 51 2.86 14.36 -22.46
CA ILE A 51 2.30 14.42 -23.82
C ILE A 51 1.54 15.73 -24.10
N GLY A 52 1.56 16.69 -23.15
CA GLY A 52 0.94 18.01 -23.32
C GLY A 52 -0.58 18.03 -23.15
N ILE A 53 -1.19 17.01 -22.54
CA ILE A 53 -2.61 17.01 -22.16
C ILE A 53 -2.79 17.81 -20.87
N LYS A 54 -3.63 18.85 -20.92
CA LYS A 54 -4.02 19.64 -19.75
C LYS A 54 -5.19 18.98 -19.04
N LEU A 55 -4.98 18.51 -17.82
CA LEU A 55 -6.04 17.99 -16.95
C LEU A 55 -6.71 19.14 -16.18
N GLY A 56 -8.04 19.15 -16.14
CA GLY A 56 -8.84 20.03 -15.29
C GLY A 56 -9.07 19.45 -13.90
N ILE A 57 -9.69 20.22 -13.01
CA ILE A 57 -10.09 19.71 -11.68
C ILE A 57 -11.19 18.66 -11.85
N GLY A 58 -10.98 17.46 -11.29
CA GLY A 58 -11.96 16.35 -11.31
C GLY A 58 -11.81 15.36 -12.47
N GLN A 59 -10.80 15.53 -13.31
CA GLN A 59 -10.37 14.57 -14.35
C GLN A 59 -9.12 13.82 -13.88
#